data_AF-A0A162NQS7-F1
#
_entry.id   AF-A0A162NQS7-F1
#
_cell.length_a   1.000
_cell.length_b   1.000
_cell.length_c   1.000
_cell.angle_alpha   90.00
_cell.angle_beta   90.00
_cell.angle_gamma   90.00
#
_symmetry.space_group_name_H-M   'P 1'
#
loop_
_entity.id
_entity.type
_entity.pdbx_description
1 polymer ?
#
loop_
_entity_poly.entity_id
_entity_poly.type
_entity_poly.pdbx_seq_one_letter_code
_entity_poly.pdbx_strand_id
1 'polypeptide(L)'
;MFYYIVDDDEVFRSMLSQIIEDGDLGEVIGESEDGAFVEVEQLNYKKVDILFIDLLMPMRDGIETVRHIAPSFNGKIIMISQVESKQLIGEAYTLGVEYYITKPLNKIEVESVVRKVMERIRLERSIHDIQKSLNNVFQWEQPQMRNEPVQEAKKIADSGRFLLAELGIAGENGSKDLLSMLEYLYGQEKAQTFEFGFPALKDIFHYITMKKLGEGALDTDIDKEKKASEQRVRRAIYQSLNHLASLGLTDFSNPKFESYAPKFFDFTVVRKRMTEMTKDEIATSGHIRINTKKFIQVLYFEAKRLMEID
;
A
#
# COMPACT_ATOMS: atom_id res chain seq x y z
N MET A 1 -18.67 -1.02 -17.23
CA MET A 1 -17.61 -0.17 -16.66
C MET A 1 -18.22 1.20 -16.44
N PHE A 2 -17.96 1.85 -15.32
CA PHE A 2 -18.51 3.17 -15.01
C PHE A 2 -17.47 4.26 -15.17
N TYR A 3 -17.79 5.29 -15.95
CA TYR A 3 -16.88 6.38 -16.29
C TYR A 3 -17.31 7.70 -15.67
N TYR A 4 -16.33 8.53 -15.35
CA TYR A 4 -16.54 9.93 -15.00
C TYR A 4 -15.67 10.81 -15.89
N ILE A 5 -16.20 11.92 -16.40
CA ILE A 5 -15.48 12.80 -17.32
C ILE A 5 -15.35 14.20 -16.74
N VAL A 6 -14.15 14.77 -16.76
CA VAL A 6 -13.86 16.11 -16.28
C VAL A 6 -13.14 16.88 -17.37
N ASP A 7 -13.81 17.88 -17.94
CA ASP A 7 -13.30 18.71 -19.03
C ASP A 7 -14.15 19.98 -19.09
N ASP A 8 -13.57 21.16 -19.31
CA ASP A 8 -14.33 22.41 -19.37
C ASP A 8 -15.12 22.55 -20.69
N ASP A 9 -14.78 21.76 -21.72
CA ASP A 9 -15.48 21.72 -23.00
C ASP A 9 -16.63 20.69 -23.01
N GLU A 10 -17.88 21.18 -22.96
CA GLU A 10 -19.10 20.35 -23.03
C GLU A 10 -19.20 19.50 -24.30
N VAL A 11 -18.74 20.03 -25.45
CA VAL A 11 -18.74 19.30 -26.72
C VAL A 11 -17.76 18.13 -26.62
N PHE A 12 -16.62 18.36 -25.97
CA PHE A 12 -15.62 17.32 -25.74
C PHE A 12 -16.14 16.21 -24.82
N ARG A 13 -16.78 16.57 -23.70
CA ARG A 13 -17.41 15.60 -22.79
C ARG A 13 -18.46 14.76 -23.53
N SER A 14 -19.32 15.42 -24.31
CA SER A 14 -20.35 14.74 -25.11
C SER A 14 -19.75 13.76 -26.14
N MET A 15 -18.69 14.18 -26.84
CA MET A 15 -18.03 13.34 -27.84
C MET A 15 -17.35 12.12 -27.19
N LEU A 16 -16.70 12.33 -26.04
CA LEU A 16 -16.05 11.24 -25.30
C LEU A 16 -17.07 10.25 -24.75
N SER A 17 -18.18 10.74 -24.19
CA SER A 17 -19.31 9.89 -23.78
C SER A 17 -19.83 9.05 -24.93
N GLN A 18 -20.04 9.65 -26.10
CA GLN A 18 -20.48 8.93 -27.29
C GLN A 18 -19.49 7.84 -27.73
N ILE A 19 -18.17 8.11 -27.69
CA ILE A 19 -17.15 7.10 -28.01
C ILE A 19 -17.23 5.90 -27.05
N ILE A 20 -17.45 6.15 -25.76
CA ILE A 20 -17.54 5.10 -24.73
C ILE A 20 -18.79 4.24 -24.94
N GLU A 21 -19.94 4.87 -25.16
CA GLU A 21 -21.23 4.19 -25.29
C GLU A 21 -21.37 3.47 -26.64
N ASP A 22 -21.04 4.11 -27.76
CA ASP A 22 -21.07 3.50 -29.10
C ASP A 22 -20.06 2.35 -29.22
N GLY A 23 -18.97 2.40 -28.45
CA GLY A 23 -17.91 1.40 -28.41
C GLY A 23 -18.20 0.18 -27.53
N ASP A 24 -19.35 0.15 -26.85
CA ASP A 24 -19.73 -0.85 -25.83
C ASP A 24 -18.65 -1.00 -24.74
N LEU A 25 -18.08 0.13 -24.31
CA LEU A 25 -17.01 0.18 -23.31
C LEU A 25 -17.58 0.34 -21.89
N GLY A 26 -18.77 0.93 -21.78
CA GLY A 26 -19.54 1.03 -20.55
C GLY A 26 -20.41 2.28 -20.55
N GLU A 27 -20.61 2.86 -19.37
CA GLU A 27 -21.59 3.92 -19.12
C GLU A 27 -20.95 5.11 -18.42
N VAL A 28 -21.24 6.33 -18.89
CA VAL A 28 -20.81 7.56 -18.23
C VAL A 28 -21.81 7.95 -17.14
N ILE A 29 -21.38 7.85 -15.88
CA ILE A 29 -22.23 8.02 -14.69
C ILE A 29 -22.09 9.40 -14.02
N GLY A 30 -21.28 10.27 -14.63
CA GLY A 30 -21.12 11.64 -14.19
C GLY A 30 -20.12 12.41 -15.02
N GLU A 31 -20.31 13.72 -15.02
CA GLU A 31 -19.43 14.67 -15.67
C GLU A 31 -19.21 15.89 -14.77
N SER A 32 -18.11 16.60 -15.00
CA SER A 32 -17.82 17.89 -14.37
C SER A 32 -17.12 18.81 -15.36
N GLU A 33 -17.34 20.10 -15.24
CA GLU A 33 -16.67 21.13 -16.05
C GLU A 33 -15.31 21.57 -15.48
N ASP A 34 -15.03 21.24 -14.22
CA ASP A 34 -13.79 21.64 -13.56
C ASP A 34 -13.38 20.62 -12.48
N GLY A 35 -12.07 20.55 -12.19
CA GLY A 35 -11.50 19.72 -11.14
C GLY A 35 -11.89 20.15 -9.73
N ALA A 36 -12.32 21.39 -9.53
CA ALA A 36 -12.77 21.92 -8.24
C ALA A 36 -14.06 21.27 -7.73
N PHE A 37 -14.84 20.63 -8.61
CA PHE A 37 -16.06 19.91 -8.24
C PHE A 37 -15.84 18.39 -8.08
N VAL A 38 -14.59 17.93 -8.21
CA VAL A 38 -14.25 16.52 -8.20
C VAL A 38 -13.73 16.11 -6.84
N GLU A 39 -14.59 15.45 -6.07
CA GLU A 39 -14.26 14.89 -4.76
C GLU A 39 -14.18 13.37 -4.81
N VAL A 40 -13.20 12.79 -4.10
CA VAL A 40 -12.92 11.36 -4.16
C VAL A 40 -14.06 10.51 -3.61
N GLU A 41 -14.77 11.00 -2.60
CA GLU A 41 -15.93 10.36 -1.99
C GLU A 41 -17.06 10.19 -3.01
N GLN A 42 -17.28 11.20 -3.86
CA GLN A 42 -18.29 11.12 -4.92
C GLN A 42 -17.93 10.06 -5.97
N LEU A 43 -16.67 10.04 -6.41
CA LEU A 43 -16.19 9.07 -7.40
C LEU A 43 -16.31 7.63 -6.87
N ASN A 44 -15.90 7.40 -5.62
CA ASN A 44 -15.97 6.10 -4.97
C ASN A 44 -17.43 5.68 -4.67
N TYR A 45 -18.29 6.61 -4.23
CA TYR A 45 -19.70 6.33 -3.97
C TYR A 45 -20.43 5.88 -5.25
N LYS A 46 -20.17 6.57 -6.37
CA LYS A 46 -20.72 6.18 -7.68
C LYS A 46 -20.03 4.97 -8.30
N LYS A 47 -18.99 4.42 -7.65
CA LYS A 47 -18.19 3.29 -8.13
C LYS A 47 -17.57 3.54 -9.52
N VAL A 48 -17.01 4.72 -9.71
CA VAL A 48 -16.30 5.07 -10.95
C VAL A 48 -15.11 4.13 -11.12
N ASP A 49 -15.06 3.45 -12.27
CA ASP A 49 -13.97 2.56 -12.66
C ASP A 49 -12.84 3.33 -13.35
N ILE A 50 -13.19 4.27 -14.22
CA ILE A 50 -12.25 5.06 -15.02
C ILE A 50 -12.65 6.53 -14.98
N LEU A 51 -11.74 7.39 -14.54
CA LEU A 51 -11.86 8.84 -14.58
C LEU A 51 -11.10 9.39 -15.78
N PHE A 52 -11.78 10.12 -16.64
CA PHE A 52 -11.18 10.99 -17.63
C PHE A 52 -11.05 12.41 -17.09
N ILE A 53 -9.89 13.03 -17.26
CA ILE A 53 -9.64 14.38 -16.75
C ILE A 53 -8.77 15.21 -17.71
N ASP A 54 -9.18 16.44 -18.02
CA ASP A 54 -8.30 17.42 -18.67
C ASP A 54 -7.22 17.90 -17.70
N LEU A 55 -6.03 18.17 -18.24
CA LEU A 55 -4.96 18.82 -17.51
C LEU A 55 -5.28 20.29 -17.28
N LEU A 56 -5.78 21.01 -18.28
CA LEU A 56 -6.01 22.45 -18.18
C LEU A 56 -7.47 22.73 -17.87
N MET A 57 -7.74 23.36 -16.72
CA MET A 57 -9.09 23.79 -16.33
C MET A 57 -9.02 25.14 -15.60
N PRO A 58 -10.08 25.96 -15.60
CA PRO A 58 -10.05 27.34 -15.10
C PRO A 58 -9.79 27.51 -13.59
N MET A 59 -10.39 26.68 -12.73
CA MET A 59 -10.30 26.85 -11.27
C MET A 59 -9.27 25.93 -10.65
N ARG A 60 -9.36 24.63 -10.93
CA ARG A 60 -8.40 23.64 -10.45
C ARG A 60 -7.93 22.76 -11.58
N ASP A 61 -6.64 22.79 -11.86
CA ASP A 61 -6.06 22.01 -12.95
C ASP A 61 -6.09 20.50 -12.68
N GLY A 62 -5.94 19.71 -13.73
CA GLY A 62 -5.98 18.25 -13.66
C GLY A 62 -4.86 17.65 -12.83
N ILE A 63 -3.67 18.23 -12.80
CA ILE A 63 -2.53 17.73 -12.00
C ILE A 63 -2.83 17.91 -10.52
N GLU A 64 -3.32 19.07 -10.11
CA GLU A 64 -3.72 19.36 -8.75
C GLU A 64 -4.91 18.49 -8.31
N THR A 65 -5.86 18.28 -9.21
CA THR A 65 -7.02 17.40 -8.97
C THR A 65 -6.58 15.96 -8.75
N VAL A 66 -5.79 15.41 -9.67
CA VAL A 66 -5.25 14.04 -9.56
C VAL A 66 -4.44 13.87 -8.29
N ARG A 67 -3.57 14.83 -7.94
CA ARG A 67 -2.76 14.76 -6.71
C ARG A 67 -3.59 14.58 -5.45
N HIS A 68 -4.79 15.14 -5.44
CA HIS A 68 -5.68 15.09 -4.29
C HIS A 68 -6.53 13.82 -4.23
N ILE A 69 -7.05 13.35 -5.37
CA ILE A 69 -7.94 12.19 -5.41
C ILE A 69 -7.20 10.86 -5.55
N ALA A 70 -6.06 10.82 -6.24
CA ALA A 70 -5.36 9.58 -6.56
C ALA A 70 -4.97 8.71 -5.34
N PRO A 71 -4.58 9.28 -4.18
CA PRO A 71 -4.27 8.46 -3.00
C PRO A 71 -5.42 7.62 -2.47
N SER A 72 -6.67 8.02 -2.73
CA SER A 72 -7.89 7.40 -2.17
C SER A 72 -8.90 6.97 -3.23
N PHE A 73 -8.61 7.19 -4.51
CA PHE A 73 -9.48 6.82 -5.61
C PHE A 73 -9.21 5.38 -6.05
N ASN A 74 -10.25 4.55 -6.07
CA ASN A 74 -10.12 3.11 -6.37
C ASN A 74 -10.11 2.80 -7.87
N GLY A 75 -10.51 3.76 -8.71
CA GLY A 75 -10.52 3.60 -10.16
C GLY A 75 -9.18 3.93 -10.80
N LYS A 76 -9.15 3.95 -12.14
CA LYS A 76 -7.99 4.35 -12.94
C LYS A 76 -8.22 5.72 -13.54
N ILE A 77 -7.13 6.48 -13.72
CA ILE A 77 -7.21 7.84 -14.26
C ILE A 77 -6.58 7.86 -15.65
N ILE A 78 -7.30 8.39 -16.63
CA ILE A 78 -6.80 8.67 -17.97
C ILE A 78 -6.84 10.19 -18.16
N MET A 79 -5.69 10.78 -18.44
CA MET A 79 -5.59 12.21 -18.67
C MET A 79 -5.71 12.51 -20.16
N ILE A 80 -6.46 13.55 -20.52
CA ILE A 80 -6.69 13.94 -21.90
C ILE A 80 -6.48 15.44 -22.07
N SER A 81 -5.46 15.88 -22.81
CA SER A 81 -5.21 17.32 -22.94
C SER A 81 -4.47 17.72 -24.22
N GLN A 82 -4.49 19.00 -24.56
CA GLN A 82 -3.68 19.59 -25.65
C GLN A 82 -2.21 19.80 -25.24
N VAL A 83 -1.88 19.65 -23.95
CA VAL A 83 -0.51 19.88 -23.46
C VAL A 83 0.44 18.78 -23.94
N GLU A 84 1.51 19.16 -24.65
CA GLU A 84 2.55 18.24 -25.12
C GLU A 84 3.84 18.29 -24.27
N SER A 85 3.82 19.04 -23.16
CA SER A 85 4.98 19.18 -22.27
C SER A 85 5.34 17.84 -21.65
N LYS A 86 6.48 17.27 -22.06
CA LYS A 86 7.01 16.01 -21.51
C LYS A 86 7.17 16.03 -19.99
N GLN A 87 7.46 17.20 -19.41
CA GLN A 87 7.59 17.36 -17.96
C GLN A 87 6.23 17.16 -17.27
N LEU A 88 5.18 17.82 -17.75
CA LEU A 88 3.83 17.72 -17.17
C LEU A 88 3.23 16.34 -17.39
N ILE A 89 3.47 15.73 -18.56
CA ILE A 89 3.06 14.36 -18.85
C ILE A 89 3.77 13.37 -17.89
N GLY A 90 5.08 13.54 -17.67
CA GLY A 90 5.83 12.72 -16.71
C GLY A 90 5.34 12.87 -15.27
N GLU A 91 4.98 14.09 -14.88
CA GLU A 91 4.37 14.37 -13.58
C GLU A 91 3.01 13.66 -13.43
N ALA A 92 2.14 13.72 -14.45
CA ALA A 92 0.86 13.01 -14.45
C ALA A 92 1.05 11.50 -14.19
N TYR A 93 1.98 10.86 -14.90
CA TYR A 93 2.29 9.44 -14.68
C TYR A 93 2.82 9.16 -13.28
N THR A 94 3.63 10.07 -12.71
CA THR A 94 4.16 9.93 -11.33
C THR A 94 3.04 10.00 -10.28
N LEU A 95 1.93 10.68 -10.60
CA LEU A 95 0.76 10.80 -9.74
C LEU A 95 -0.24 9.63 -9.91
N GLY A 96 0.05 8.64 -10.74
CA GLY A 96 -0.79 7.46 -10.93
C GLY A 96 -1.78 7.55 -12.08
N VAL A 97 -1.63 8.52 -13.00
CA VAL A 97 -2.32 8.49 -14.29
C VAL A 97 -1.85 7.26 -15.08
N GLU A 98 -2.81 6.50 -15.59
CA GLU A 98 -2.55 5.23 -16.29
C GLU A 98 -2.16 5.46 -17.76
N TYR A 99 -2.83 6.43 -18.40
CA TYR A 99 -2.55 6.85 -19.77
C TYR A 99 -2.79 8.34 -19.97
N TYR A 100 -2.01 8.93 -20.89
CA TYR A 100 -2.18 10.28 -21.37
C TYR A 100 -2.55 10.26 -22.86
N ILE A 101 -3.66 10.89 -23.24
CA ILE A 101 -4.13 11.01 -24.62
C ILE A 101 -4.03 12.48 -25.04
N THR A 102 -3.38 12.76 -26.15
CA THR A 102 -3.26 14.13 -26.65
C THR A 102 -4.51 14.49 -27.48
N LYS A 103 -5.11 15.66 -27.22
CA LYS A 103 -6.17 16.22 -28.07
C LYS A 103 -5.56 16.62 -29.44
N PRO A 104 -6.26 16.46 -30.58
CA PRO A 104 -7.67 16.09 -30.74
C PRO A 104 -7.93 14.59 -30.56
N LEU A 105 -9.09 14.25 -30.00
CA LEU A 105 -9.48 12.86 -29.76
C LEU A 105 -9.56 12.05 -31.05
N ASN A 106 -8.81 10.95 -31.07
CA ASN A 106 -8.97 9.90 -32.05
C ASN A 106 -9.78 8.76 -31.44
N LYS A 107 -10.96 8.46 -32.00
CA LYS A 107 -11.84 7.37 -31.53
C LYS A 107 -11.09 6.04 -31.36
N ILE A 108 -10.26 5.67 -32.32
CA ILE A 108 -9.50 4.40 -32.31
C ILE A 108 -8.48 4.39 -31.16
N GLU A 109 -7.83 5.53 -30.90
CA GLU A 109 -6.87 5.67 -29.81
C GLU A 109 -7.55 5.55 -28.44
N VAL A 110 -8.65 6.29 -28.24
CA VAL A 110 -9.44 6.26 -27.01
C VAL A 110 -9.93 4.84 -26.73
N GLU A 111 -10.55 4.19 -27.71
CA GLU A 111 -11.05 2.81 -27.54
C GLU A 111 -9.90 1.84 -27.20
N SER A 112 -8.76 1.96 -27.87
CA SER A 112 -7.58 1.12 -27.61
C SER A 112 -7.04 1.31 -26.20
N VAL A 113 -6.90 2.56 -25.75
CA VAL A 113 -6.44 2.90 -24.39
C VAL A 113 -7.44 2.37 -23.36
N VAL A 114 -8.73 2.66 -23.53
CA VAL A 114 -9.77 2.23 -22.59
C VAL A 114 -9.83 0.72 -22.48
N ARG A 115 -9.75 -0.02 -23.59
CA ARG A 115 -9.75 -1.49 -23.56
C ARG A 115 -8.57 -2.05 -22.75
N LYS A 116 -7.38 -1.47 -22.87
CA LYS A 116 -6.21 -1.86 -22.06
C LYS A 116 -6.44 -1.59 -20.57
N VAL A 117 -7.00 -0.43 -20.23
CA VAL A 117 -7.31 -0.09 -18.83
C VAL A 117 -8.39 -1.02 -18.26
N MET A 118 -9.43 -1.33 -19.05
CA MET A 118 -10.47 -2.28 -18.66
C MET A 118 -9.91 -3.69 -18.42
N GLU A 119 -9.01 -4.16 -19.30
CA GLU A 119 -8.34 -5.46 -19.13
C GLU A 119 -7.53 -5.48 -17.82
N ARG A 120 -6.76 -4.42 -17.56
CA ARG A 120 -6.01 -4.28 -16.31
C ARG A 120 -6.92 -4.33 -15.08
N ILE A 121 -8.04 -3.59 -15.08
CA ILE A 121 -9.00 -3.61 -13.97
C ILE A 121 -9.63 -5.01 -13.82
N ARG A 122 -9.96 -5.70 -14.91
CA ARG A 122 -10.50 -7.07 -14.86
C ARG A 122 -9.49 -8.06 -14.28
N LEU A 123 -8.21 -7.93 -14.62
CA LEU A 123 -7.15 -8.76 -14.06
C LEU A 123 -6.98 -8.50 -12.56
N GLU A 124 -6.92 -7.23 -12.14
CA GLU A 124 -6.82 -6.84 -10.73
C GLU A 124 -8.01 -7.39 -9.92
N ARG A 125 -9.24 -7.28 -10.46
CA ARG A 125 -10.45 -7.87 -9.86
C ARG A 125 -10.40 -9.39 -9.81
N SER A 126 -9.97 -10.04 -10.88
CA SER A 126 -9.89 -11.51 -10.94
C SER A 126 -8.89 -12.04 -9.90
N ILE A 127 -7.74 -11.39 -9.75
CA ILE A 127 -6.77 -11.73 -8.71
C ILE A 127 -7.39 -11.58 -7.32
N HIS A 128 -8.09 -10.47 -7.07
CA HIS A 128 -8.78 -10.23 -5.80
C HIS A 128 -9.88 -11.29 -5.53
N ASP A 129 -10.69 -11.63 -6.53
CA ASP A 129 -11.74 -12.63 -6.41
C ASP A 129 -11.17 -14.05 -6.22
N ILE A 130 -10.04 -14.37 -6.85
CA ILE A 130 -9.30 -15.62 -6.63
C ILE A 130 -8.78 -15.66 -5.18
N GLN A 131 -8.15 -14.60 -4.70
CA GLN A 131 -7.66 -14.52 -3.31
C GLN A 131 -8.81 -14.68 -2.31
N LYS A 132 -9.94 -14.03 -2.56
CA LYS A 132 -11.15 -14.14 -1.74
C LYS A 132 -11.76 -15.54 -1.77
N SER A 133 -11.83 -16.15 -2.95
CA SER A 133 -12.35 -17.52 -3.12
C SER A 133 -11.44 -18.55 -2.47
N LEU A 134 -10.12 -18.41 -2.62
CA LEU A 134 -9.13 -19.25 -1.94
C LEU A 134 -9.24 -19.10 -0.43
N ASN A 135 -9.36 -17.87 0.10
CA ASN A 135 -9.60 -17.64 1.51
C ASN A 135 -10.87 -18.33 2.02
N ASN A 136 -11.95 -18.37 1.22
CA ASN A 136 -13.17 -19.10 1.58
C ASN A 136 -12.99 -20.63 1.53
N VAL A 137 -12.19 -21.15 0.60
CA VAL A 137 -11.86 -22.60 0.51
C VAL A 137 -10.95 -23.03 1.67
N PHE A 138 -10.00 -22.18 2.08
CA PHE A 138 -9.14 -22.41 3.24
C PHE A 138 -9.85 -22.18 4.59
N GLN A 139 -11.07 -21.65 4.60
CA GLN A 139 -11.89 -21.45 5.80
C GLN A 139 -12.78 -22.65 6.20
N TRP A 140 -12.71 -23.79 5.50
CA TRP A 140 -13.58 -24.96 5.80
C TRP A 140 -13.18 -25.79 7.03
N GLU A 141 -12.34 -25.26 7.91
CA GLU A 141 -12.20 -25.77 9.29
C GLU A 141 -12.31 -24.61 10.28
N GLN A 142 -13.50 -24.03 10.45
CA GLN A 142 -13.97 -23.63 11.79
C GLN A 142 -15.48 -23.30 11.81
N PRO A 143 -16.22 -23.71 12.86
CA PRO A 143 -17.64 -23.43 12.97
C PRO A 143 -17.91 -21.96 13.29
N GLN A 144 -19.04 -21.47 12.77
CA GLN A 144 -19.61 -20.13 12.99
C GLN A 144 -19.60 -19.69 14.46
N MET A 145 -19.16 -18.45 14.75
CA MET A 145 -19.73 -17.59 15.81
C MET A 145 -19.44 -16.09 15.59
N ARG A 146 -20.55 -15.33 15.52
CA ARG A 146 -20.87 -13.96 16.01
C ARG A 146 -19.89 -12.77 15.85
N ASN A 147 -20.51 -11.65 15.46
CA ASN A 147 -19.96 -10.34 15.04
C ASN A 147 -19.12 -9.56 16.07
N GLU A 148 -18.07 -8.88 15.54
CA GLU A 148 -17.20 -7.77 16.05
C GLU A 148 -16.45 -8.00 17.39
N PRO A 149 -15.17 -7.57 17.62
CA PRO A 149 -14.20 -6.70 16.91
C PRO A 149 -13.00 -7.48 16.29
N VAL A 150 -13.14 -8.80 16.16
CA VAL A 150 -12.08 -9.71 15.70
C VAL A 150 -11.70 -9.52 14.22
N GLN A 151 -12.61 -8.95 13.40
CA GLN A 151 -12.41 -8.79 11.96
C GLN A 151 -11.26 -7.84 11.60
N GLU A 152 -11.12 -6.71 12.32
CA GLU A 152 -10.13 -5.68 12.01
C GLU A 152 -8.74 -6.00 12.56
N ALA A 153 -8.67 -6.60 13.75
CA ALA A 153 -7.42 -7.14 14.27
C ALA A 153 -6.88 -8.27 13.38
N LYS A 154 -7.77 -9.04 12.73
CA LYS A 154 -7.40 -10.04 11.74
C LYS A 154 -6.88 -9.41 10.45
N LYS A 155 -7.53 -8.33 9.97
CA LYS A 155 -7.07 -7.55 8.81
C LYS A 155 -5.66 -6.98 9.00
N ILE A 156 -5.37 -6.30 10.13
CA ILE A 156 -4.01 -5.76 10.37
C ILE A 156 -2.96 -6.88 10.47
N ALA A 157 -3.33 -8.03 11.04
CA ALA A 157 -2.45 -9.19 11.11
C ALA A 157 -2.20 -9.81 9.73
N ASP A 158 -3.18 -9.79 8.83
CA ASP A 158 -3.04 -10.26 7.44
C ASP A 158 -2.14 -9.33 6.62
N SER A 159 -2.35 -8.01 6.69
CA SER A 159 -1.45 -7.02 6.06
C SER A 159 -0.03 -7.11 6.63
N GLY A 160 0.08 -7.33 7.95
CA GLY A 160 1.35 -7.60 8.61
C GLY A 160 2.04 -8.87 8.09
N ARG A 161 1.30 -9.98 7.93
CA ARG A 161 1.84 -11.24 7.38
C ARG A 161 2.39 -11.03 5.97
N PHE A 162 1.65 -10.31 5.13
CA PHE A 162 2.08 -9.97 3.78
C PHE A 162 3.41 -9.20 3.79
N LEU A 163 3.52 -8.14 4.59
CA LEU A 163 4.75 -7.35 4.70
C LEU A 163 5.93 -8.17 5.23
N LEU A 164 5.70 -9.04 6.22
CA LEU A 164 6.75 -9.91 6.72
C LEU A 164 7.25 -10.90 5.65
N ALA A 165 6.38 -11.34 4.74
CA ALA A 165 6.75 -12.16 3.60
C ALA A 165 7.57 -11.37 2.57
N GLU A 166 7.14 -10.15 2.24
CA GLU A 166 7.88 -9.24 1.35
C GLU A 166 9.26 -8.87 1.89
N LEU A 167 9.39 -8.75 3.21
CA LEU A 167 10.65 -8.49 3.90
C LEU A 167 11.52 -9.74 4.09
N GLY A 168 11.07 -10.91 3.64
CA GLY A 168 11.81 -12.18 3.74
C GLY A 168 11.90 -12.77 5.14
N ILE A 169 11.01 -12.38 6.05
CA ILE A 169 11.07 -12.76 7.48
C ILE A 169 9.80 -13.46 8.00
N ALA A 170 8.87 -13.83 7.13
CA ALA A 170 7.66 -14.55 7.51
C ALA A 170 7.95 -15.89 8.23
N GLY A 171 9.05 -16.58 7.88
CA GLY A 171 9.48 -17.82 8.51
C GLY A 171 10.31 -17.65 9.79
N GLU A 172 10.70 -16.43 10.14
CA GLU A 172 11.56 -16.19 11.30
C GLU A 172 10.78 -16.31 12.61
N ASN A 173 11.43 -16.79 13.68
CA ASN A 173 10.78 -16.92 14.99
C ASN A 173 10.26 -15.58 15.55
N GLY A 174 10.89 -14.47 15.16
CA GLY A 174 10.46 -13.11 15.54
C GLY A 174 9.22 -12.60 14.80
N SER A 175 8.76 -13.28 13.75
CA SER A 175 7.57 -12.88 12.98
C SER A 175 6.30 -12.86 13.84
N LYS A 176 6.12 -13.88 14.69
CA LYS A 176 4.98 -14.00 15.60
C LYS A 176 4.96 -12.89 16.65
N ASP A 177 6.15 -12.55 17.17
CA ASP A 177 6.30 -11.44 18.11
C ASP A 177 5.96 -10.11 17.40
N LEU A 178 6.46 -9.87 16.17
CA LEU A 178 6.15 -8.68 15.37
C LEU A 178 4.64 -8.55 15.06
N LEU A 179 3.96 -9.63 14.67
CA LEU A 179 2.51 -9.63 14.45
C LEU A 179 1.75 -9.28 15.72
N SER A 180 2.15 -9.84 16.86
CA SER A 180 1.54 -9.52 18.16
C SER A 180 1.71 -8.04 18.53
N MET A 181 2.85 -7.43 18.14
CA MET A 181 3.07 -6.00 18.32
C MET A 181 2.15 -5.17 17.42
N LEU A 182 1.93 -5.59 16.18
CA LEU A 182 1.02 -4.88 15.26
C LEU A 182 -0.42 -4.87 15.79
N GLU A 183 -0.91 -6.02 16.26
CA GLU A 183 -2.23 -6.11 16.88
C GLU A 183 -2.35 -5.20 18.11
N TYR A 184 -1.31 -5.14 18.94
CA TYR A 184 -1.27 -4.25 20.10
C TYR A 184 -1.32 -2.77 19.70
N LEU A 185 -0.48 -2.37 18.75
CA LEU A 185 -0.41 -0.99 18.27
C LEU A 185 -1.73 -0.54 17.65
N TYR A 186 -2.40 -1.44 16.91
CA TYR A 186 -3.71 -1.19 16.32
C TYR A 186 -4.80 -0.99 17.37
N GLY A 187 -4.82 -1.84 18.41
CA GLY A 187 -5.74 -1.69 19.54
C GLY A 187 -5.52 -0.38 20.31
N GLN A 188 -4.26 0.01 20.52
CA GLN A 188 -3.89 1.27 21.17
C GLN A 188 -4.29 2.50 20.34
N GLU A 189 -4.13 2.49 19.02
CA GLU A 189 -4.55 3.61 18.18
C GLU A 189 -6.05 3.88 18.29
N LYS A 190 -6.87 2.82 18.23
CA LYS A 190 -8.32 2.94 18.32
C LYS A 190 -8.80 3.47 19.67
N ALA A 191 -8.04 3.23 20.74
CA ALA A 191 -8.32 3.78 22.06
C ALA A 191 -7.98 5.28 22.19
N GLN A 192 -7.69 5.98 21.08
CA GLN A 192 -7.35 7.41 21.00
C GLN A 192 -6.00 7.79 21.66
N THR A 193 -5.10 6.82 21.88
CA THR A 193 -3.87 7.06 22.66
C THR A 193 -2.66 7.58 21.87
N PHE A 194 -2.76 7.82 20.56
CA PHE A 194 -1.66 8.43 19.81
C PHE A 194 -1.52 9.95 20.01
N GLU A 195 -2.42 10.61 20.75
CA GLU A 195 -2.22 12.02 21.18
C GLU A 195 -0.87 12.21 21.92
N PHE A 196 -0.33 11.17 22.56
CA PHE A 196 0.94 11.22 23.31
C PHE A 196 2.14 10.58 22.58
N GLY A 197 1.98 10.19 21.31
CA GLY A 197 3.06 9.66 20.47
C GLY A 197 3.25 8.13 20.52
N PHE A 198 4.20 7.63 19.71
CA PHE A 198 4.41 6.19 19.53
C PHE A 198 4.98 5.50 20.77
N PRO A 199 4.37 4.39 21.26
CA PRO A 199 4.72 3.77 22.53
C PRO A 199 6.18 3.32 22.62
N ALA A 200 6.72 3.25 23.83
CA ALA A 200 8.10 2.80 24.00
C ALA A 200 8.20 1.30 23.72
N LEU A 201 9.34 0.87 23.17
CA LEU A 201 9.59 -0.56 22.92
C LEU A 201 9.42 -1.40 24.18
N LYS A 202 9.84 -0.87 25.34
CA LYS A 202 9.70 -1.54 26.63
C LYS A 202 8.25 -1.93 26.94
N ASP A 203 7.31 -1.05 26.57
CA ASP A 203 5.88 -1.20 26.86
C ASP A 203 5.23 -2.16 25.85
N ILE A 204 5.60 -2.04 24.57
CA ILE A 204 5.20 -2.98 23.51
C ILE A 204 5.60 -4.41 23.88
N PHE A 205 6.87 -4.62 24.25
CA PHE A 205 7.37 -5.94 24.64
C PHE A 205 6.71 -6.45 25.93
N HIS A 206 6.46 -5.57 26.91
CA HIS A 206 5.77 -5.96 28.13
C HIS A 206 4.35 -6.47 27.84
N TYR A 207 3.59 -5.74 27.01
CA TYR A 207 2.24 -6.12 26.65
C TYR A 207 2.17 -7.47 25.92
N ILE A 208 2.99 -7.67 24.88
CA ILE A 208 2.95 -8.94 24.14
C ILE A 208 3.37 -10.12 25.01
N THR A 209 4.27 -9.91 25.97
CA THR A 209 4.67 -10.96 26.91
C THR A 209 3.56 -11.28 27.90
N MET A 210 2.86 -10.27 28.43
CA MET A 210 1.68 -10.49 29.29
C MET A 210 0.56 -11.21 28.54
N LYS A 211 0.24 -10.78 27.31
CA LYS A 211 -0.76 -11.43 26.44
C LYS A 211 -0.40 -12.89 26.17
N LYS A 212 0.89 -13.21 26.05
CA LYS A 212 1.39 -14.56 25.75
C LYS A 212 1.43 -15.50 26.95
N LEU A 213 1.77 -15.00 28.14
CA LEU A 213 1.90 -15.80 29.37
C LEU A 213 0.61 -15.84 30.21
N GLY A 214 -0.32 -14.91 30.00
CA GLY A 214 -1.57 -14.80 30.76
C GLY A 214 -1.42 -14.07 32.11
N GLU A 215 -2.54 -13.68 32.72
CA GLU A 215 -2.61 -12.84 33.94
C GLU A 215 -2.04 -13.49 35.22
N GLY A 216 -1.59 -14.75 35.16
CA GLY A 216 -1.06 -15.51 36.31
C GLY A 216 0.45 -15.77 36.28
N ALA A 217 1.20 -15.13 35.39
CA ALA A 217 2.64 -15.37 35.22
C ALA A 217 3.48 -14.68 36.30
N LEU A 218 4.52 -15.36 36.80
CA LEU A 218 5.51 -14.78 37.71
C LEU A 218 6.34 -13.70 37.01
N ASP A 219 6.65 -12.60 37.70
CA ASP A 219 7.46 -11.49 37.17
C ASP A 219 8.80 -11.95 36.57
N THR A 220 9.40 -13.00 37.14
CA THR A 220 10.66 -13.58 36.64
C THR A 220 10.51 -14.23 35.28
N ASP A 221 9.35 -14.80 34.96
CA ASP A 221 9.08 -15.46 33.69
C ASP A 221 8.70 -14.44 32.62
N ILE A 222 8.00 -13.36 33.01
CA ILE A 222 7.75 -12.19 32.16
C ILE A 222 9.07 -11.57 31.71
N ASP A 223 10.01 -11.32 32.62
CA ASP A 223 11.30 -10.71 32.26
C ASP A 223 12.16 -11.60 31.36
N LYS A 224 12.12 -12.92 31.54
CA LYS A 224 12.83 -13.88 30.69
C LYS A 224 12.23 -13.90 29.28
N GLU A 225 10.91 -14.03 29.16
CA GLU A 225 10.24 -14.09 27.86
C GLU A 225 10.33 -12.76 27.11
N LYS A 226 10.29 -11.64 27.82
CA LYS A 226 10.53 -10.31 27.26
C LYS A 226 11.89 -10.21 26.58
N LYS A 227 12.97 -10.61 27.27
CA LYS A 227 14.32 -10.64 26.70
C LYS A 227 14.42 -11.59 25.51
N ALA A 228 13.78 -12.76 25.59
CA ALA A 228 13.76 -13.73 24.51
C ALA A 228 13.04 -13.19 23.27
N SER A 229 11.87 -12.56 23.44
CA SER A 229 11.10 -11.90 22.39
C SER A 229 11.89 -10.76 21.74
N GLU A 230 12.54 -9.92 22.54
CA GLU A 230 13.41 -8.85 22.03
C GLU A 230 14.53 -9.39 21.14
N GLN A 231 15.18 -10.46 21.57
CA GLN A 231 16.26 -11.07 20.79
C GLN A 231 15.75 -11.72 19.50
N ARG A 232 14.58 -12.36 19.51
CA ARG A 232 13.96 -12.95 18.31
C ARG A 232 13.58 -11.88 17.30
N VAL A 233 12.98 -10.77 17.74
CA VAL A 233 12.63 -9.63 16.88
C VAL A 233 13.88 -8.99 16.28
N ARG A 234 14.93 -8.76 17.08
CA ARG A 234 16.20 -8.22 16.57
C ARG A 234 16.82 -9.11 15.49
N ARG A 235 16.79 -10.43 15.69
CA ARG A 235 17.28 -11.41 14.68
C ARG A 235 16.46 -11.36 13.41
N ALA A 236 15.12 -11.35 13.50
CA ALA A 236 14.24 -11.24 12.34
C ALA A 236 14.52 -9.96 11.54
N ILE A 237 14.60 -8.81 12.22
CA ILE A 237 14.92 -7.52 11.57
C ILE A 237 16.27 -7.56 10.85
N TYR A 238 17.28 -8.21 11.45
CA TYR A 238 18.58 -8.38 10.81
C TYR A 238 18.50 -9.28 9.56
N GLN A 239 17.66 -10.33 9.57
CA GLN A 239 17.43 -11.16 8.38
C GLN A 239 16.72 -10.39 7.28
N SER A 240 15.78 -9.51 7.61
CA SER A 240 15.18 -8.61 6.62
C SER A 240 16.22 -7.71 5.96
N LEU A 241 17.16 -7.17 6.74
CA LEU A 241 18.28 -6.39 6.20
C LEU A 241 19.15 -7.23 5.24
N ASN A 242 19.45 -8.48 5.59
CA ASN A 242 20.20 -9.40 4.73
C ASN A 242 19.45 -9.65 3.41
N HIS A 243 18.14 -9.89 3.50
CA HIS A 243 17.31 -10.14 2.33
C HIS A 243 17.33 -8.95 1.38
N LEU A 244 17.04 -7.74 1.88
CA LEU A 244 17.04 -6.52 1.07
C LEU A 244 18.43 -6.19 0.51
N ALA A 245 19.50 -6.32 1.32
CA ALA A 245 20.86 -6.11 0.84
C ALA A 245 21.24 -7.09 -0.29
N SER A 246 20.80 -8.35 -0.21
CA SER A 246 21.01 -9.35 -1.26
C SER A 246 20.28 -8.97 -2.55
N LEU A 247 19.04 -8.50 -2.44
CA LEU A 247 18.28 -8.00 -3.60
C LEU A 247 19.00 -6.82 -4.26
N GLY A 248 19.40 -5.82 -3.47
CA GLY A 248 20.10 -4.64 -4.00
C GLY A 248 21.48 -4.95 -4.61
N LEU A 249 22.18 -5.97 -4.12
CA LEU A 249 23.44 -6.43 -4.73
C LEU A 249 23.21 -7.15 -6.07
N THR A 250 22.05 -7.79 -6.23
CA THR A 250 21.68 -8.50 -7.47
C THR A 250 21.16 -7.52 -8.51
N ASP A 251 20.26 -6.63 -8.11
CA ASP A 251 19.63 -5.61 -8.96
C ASP A 251 19.19 -4.42 -8.10
N PHE A 252 19.84 -3.27 -8.29
CA PHE A 252 19.49 -2.02 -7.59
C PHE A 252 18.11 -1.49 -7.98
N SER A 253 17.59 -1.88 -9.16
CA SER A 253 16.28 -1.47 -9.66
C SER A 253 15.17 -2.44 -9.24
N ASN A 254 15.47 -3.39 -8.36
CA ASN A 254 14.48 -4.34 -7.86
C ASN A 254 13.37 -3.58 -7.11
N PRO A 255 12.09 -3.69 -7.51
CA PRO A 255 11.01 -2.91 -6.91
C PRO A 255 10.85 -3.10 -5.39
N LYS A 256 11.17 -4.30 -4.87
CA LYS A 256 11.12 -4.57 -3.43
C LYS A 256 12.27 -3.87 -2.70
N PHE A 257 13.46 -3.87 -3.29
CA PHE A 257 14.60 -3.14 -2.73
C PHE A 257 14.32 -1.64 -2.69
N GLU A 258 13.90 -1.05 -3.81
CA GLU A 258 13.59 0.38 -3.91
C GLU A 258 12.46 0.80 -2.97
N SER A 259 11.40 -0.02 -2.85
CA SER A 259 10.25 0.31 -1.99
C SER A 259 10.53 0.12 -0.51
N TYR A 260 11.21 -0.97 -0.10
CA TYR A 260 11.30 -1.35 1.31
C TYR A 260 12.62 -0.94 1.98
N ALA A 261 13.76 -0.99 1.28
CA ALA A 261 15.06 -0.69 1.89
C ALA A 261 15.13 0.73 2.48
N PRO A 262 14.77 1.82 1.76
CA PRO A 262 14.84 3.17 2.31
C PRO A 262 13.77 3.46 3.36
N LYS A 263 12.64 2.74 3.34
CA LYS A 263 11.57 2.90 4.34
C LYS A 263 11.96 2.29 5.69
N PHE A 264 12.42 1.04 5.67
CA PHE A 264 12.65 0.25 6.89
C PHE A 264 14.03 0.47 7.52
N PHE A 265 15.03 0.85 6.73
CA PHE A 265 16.42 0.97 7.18
C PHE A 265 17.06 2.28 6.76
N ASP A 266 18.03 2.76 7.54
CA ASP A 266 18.83 3.91 7.12
C ASP A 266 19.75 3.49 5.96
N PHE A 267 19.88 4.35 4.94
CA PHE A 267 20.68 4.05 3.75
C PHE A 267 22.12 3.64 4.08
N THR A 268 22.73 4.27 5.11
CA THR A 268 24.07 3.93 5.58
C THR A 268 24.16 2.50 6.11
N VAL A 269 23.10 2.00 6.76
CA VAL A 269 23.00 0.62 7.27
C VAL A 269 22.88 -0.38 6.13
N VAL A 270 22.01 -0.11 5.16
CA VAL A 270 21.83 -0.96 3.97
C VAL A 270 23.13 -1.04 3.16
N ARG A 271 23.72 0.11 2.83
CA ARG A 271 24.97 0.19 2.08
C ARG A 271 26.14 -0.50 2.79
N LYS A 272 26.26 -0.32 4.12
CA LYS A 272 27.27 -1.02 4.91
C LYS A 272 27.08 -2.53 4.80
N ARG A 273 25.84 -3.02 4.93
CA ARG A 273 25.57 -4.45 4.82
C ARG A 273 25.88 -5.03 3.44
N MET A 274 25.48 -4.32 2.38
CA MET A 274 25.82 -4.72 0.99
C MET A 274 27.34 -4.81 0.80
N THR A 275 28.10 -3.85 1.34
CA THR A 275 29.56 -3.84 1.27
C THR A 275 30.19 -5.01 2.04
N GLU A 276 29.70 -5.34 3.23
CA GLU A 276 30.15 -6.51 4.00
C GLU A 276 29.90 -7.82 3.23
N MET A 277 28.76 -7.93 2.54
CA MET A 277 28.41 -9.12 1.77
C MET A 277 29.25 -9.30 0.50
N THR A 278 29.75 -8.23 -0.10
CA THR A 278 30.64 -8.31 -1.29
C THR A 278 32.08 -8.69 -0.93
N LYS A 279 32.53 -8.42 0.30
CA LYS A 279 33.95 -8.59 0.69
C LYS A 279 34.31 -9.97 1.21
N ASP A 280 33.38 -10.92 1.29
CA ASP A 280 33.56 -12.24 1.94
C ASP A 280 34.19 -12.16 3.35
N GLU A 281 34.12 -10.98 3.99
CA GLU A 281 34.58 -10.81 5.37
C GLU A 281 33.54 -11.49 6.27
N ILE A 282 33.96 -12.56 6.94
CA ILE A 282 33.23 -13.13 8.08
C ILE A 282 33.10 -12.01 9.11
N ALA A 283 31.91 -11.39 9.14
CA ALA A 283 31.38 -10.47 10.14
C ALA A 283 32.37 -10.09 11.26
N THR A 284 33.39 -9.30 10.95
CA THR A 284 34.32 -8.78 11.96
C THR A 284 33.65 -7.61 12.66
N SER A 285 32.83 -7.95 13.67
CA SER A 285 32.51 -7.22 14.90
C SER A 285 32.15 -5.73 14.84
N GLY A 286 31.71 -5.20 13.70
CA GLY A 286 31.07 -3.90 13.64
C GLY A 286 29.54 -4.05 13.75
N HIS A 287 29.00 -4.47 14.90
CA HIS A 287 27.55 -4.68 15.10
C HIS A 287 26.73 -3.59 14.42
N ILE A 288 26.07 -3.94 13.31
CA ILE A 288 25.16 -3.03 12.64
C ILE A 288 24.02 -2.74 13.62
N ARG A 289 23.99 -1.53 14.15
CA ARG A 289 22.94 -1.08 15.06
C ARG A 289 21.72 -0.72 14.23
N ILE A 290 20.74 -1.61 14.22
CA ILE A 290 19.46 -1.36 13.58
C ILE A 290 18.51 -0.71 14.59
N ASN A 291 17.82 0.35 14.16
CA ASN A 291 16.79 0.98 14.97
C ASN A 291 15.50 0.15 14.97
N THR A 292 15.38 -0.75 15.95
CA THR A 292 14.20 -1.62 16.13
C THR A 292 12.90 -0.83 16.29
N LYS A 293 12.92 0.34 16.94
CA LYS A 293 11.73 1.17 17.13
C LYS A 293 11.23 1.71 15.78
N LYS A 294 12.13 2.28 14.98
CA LYS A 294 11.84 2.76 13.63
C LYS A 294 11.28 1.63 12.76
N PHE A 295 11.90 0.45 12.79
CA PHE A 295 11.43 -0.70 12.01
C PHE A 295 9.98 -1.08 12.37
N ILE A 296 9.66 -1.25 13.66
CA ILE A 296 8.31 -1.63 14.11
C ILE A 296 7.31 -0.52 13.78
N GLN A 297 7.70 0.74 13.92
CA GLN A 297 6.86 1.89 13.57
C GLN A 297 6.51 1.90 12.08
N VAL A 298 7.51 1.73 11.20
CA VAL A 298 7.31 1.66 9.75
C VAL A 298 6.48 0.44 9.37
N LEU A 299 6.75 -0.72 9.99
CA LEU A 299 5.95 -1.94 9.78
C LEU A 299 4.47 -1.69 10.12
N TYR A 300 4.19 -0.99 11.21
CA TYR A 300 2.84 -0.67 11.63
C TYR A 300 2.11 0.23 10.64
N PHE A 301 2.71 1.36 10.27
CA PHE A 301 2.06 2.30 9.35
C PHE A 301 1.89 1.72 7.95
N GLU A 302 2.84 0.91 7.47
CA GLU A 302 2.71 0.26 6.16
C GLU A 302 1.63 -0.85 6.21
N ALA A 303 1.53 -1.61 7.31
CA ALA A 303 0.49 -2.62 7.49
C ALA A 303 -0.90 -1.97 7.54
N LYS A 304 -1.02 -0.84 8.25
CA LYS A 304 -2.26 -0.06 8.31
C LYS A 304 -2.63 0.50 6.95
N ARG A 305 -1.68 1.07 6.21
CA ARG A 305 -1.91 1.60 4.86
C ARG A 305 -2.42 0.50 3.93
N LEU A 306 -1.83 -0.69 3.97
CA LEU A 306 -2.32 -1.83 3.19
C LEU A 306 -3.73 -2.27 3.60
N MET A 307 -4.02 -2.25 4.90
CA MET A 307 -5.35 -2.57 5.44
C MET A 307 -6.42 -1.55 4.99
N GLU A 308 -6.08 -0.29 4.79
CA GLU A 308 -7.01 0.77 4.35
C GLU A 308 -7.26 0.74 2.84
N ILE A 309 -6.39 0.07 2.08
CA ILE A 309 -6.50 -0.12 0.63
C ILE A 309 -7.29 -1.41 0.28
N ASP A 310 -7.46 -2.34 1.24
CA ASP A 310 -8.20 -3.63 1.14
C ASP A 310 -9.68 -3.57 1.62
#